data_AF-A0ABD2GEC9-F1
#
_entry.id   AF-A0ABD2GEC9-F1
#
_cell.length_a   1.000
_cell.length_b   1.000
_cell.length_c   1.000
_cell.angle_alpha   90.00
_cell.angle_beta   90.00
_cell.angle_gamma   90.00
#
_symmetry.space_group_name_H-M   'P 1'
#
loop_
_entity.id
_entity.type
_entity.pdbx_description
1 polymer ?
#
loop_
_entity_poly.entity_id
_entity_poly.type
_entity_poly.pdbx_seq_one_letter_code
_entity_poly.pdbx_strand_id
1 'polypeptide(L)'
;MSSWFSWNEPYSRTPRRDMEEVVSDTLMLEFNWQLKEAERQQRERDNEYRRLQSGVDYSWLANTPRCSFNISPGESFGLEELCCRVPPPYCGLVILKFREAMQANEPDVQEVSGLFRSVLLETLDELKEEQEAQRLSNQWNNKRAVSMSLMNFRSRIKINPFGSTVGLTSSVADGTGLSDLKTVSEDVERAQRTWSMPDFRYKGSSSSKVV
;
A
#
# COMPACT_ATOMS: atom_id res chain seq x y z
N MET A 1 15.96 38.60 -39.04
CA MET A 1 17.15 38.13 -38.32
C MET A 1 16.69 37.00 -37.41
N SER A 2 17.12 35.78 -37.73
CA SER A 2 16.65 34.54 -37.11
C SER A 2 17.11 34.45 -35.67
N SER A 3 16.16 34.32 -34.73
CA SER A 3 16.46 34.09 -33.32
C SER A 3 16.96 32.65 -33.14
N TRP A 4 18.27 32.47 -33.27
CA TRP A 4 18.97 31.18 -33.06
C TRP A 4 19.53 31.03 -31.64
N PHE A 5 19.12 31.89 -30.70
CA PHE A 5 19.60 31.89 -29.32
C PHE A 5 18.46 32.00 -28.30
N SER A 6 17.48 31.09 -28.35
CA SER A 6 16.53 30.90 -27.24
C SER A 6 17.04 29.91 -26.17
N TRP A 7 18.37 29.81 -26.00
CA TRP A 7 19.00 28.96 -24.96
C TRP A 7 18.76 29.47 -23.53
N ASN A 8 18.12 30.63 -23.36
CA ASN A 8 17.69 31.18 -22.07
C ASN A 8 16.16 31.28 -21.96
N GLU A 9 15.42 30.35 -22.56
CA GLU A 9 14.05 30.15 -22.11
C GLU A 9 14.15 29.47 -20.73
N PRO A 10 13.72 30.10 -19.62
CA PRO A 10 13.70 29.42 -18.34
C PRO A 10 12.79 28.22 -18.56
N TYR A 11 13.37 27.00 -18.54
CA TYR A 11 12.67 25.73 -18.66
C TYR A 11 11.30 25.92 -18.02
N SER A 12 10.27 26.08 -18.86
CA SER A 12 8.90 26.26 -18.40
C SER A 12 8.72 25.11 -17.43
N ARG A 13 8.61 25.42 -16.12
CA ARG A 13 8.39 24.39 -15.10
C ARG A 13 7.23 23.60 -15.64
N THR A 14 7.50 22.36 -16.05
CA THR A 14 6.46 21.49 -16.60
C THR A 14 5.31 21.59 -15.60
N PRO A 15 4.08 21.90 -16.05
CA PRO A 15 2.95 22.03 -15.15
C PRO A 15 2.96 20.82 -14.21
N ARG A 16 2.73 21.08 -12.91
CA ARG A 16 2.79 20.06 -11.87
C ARG A 16 1.87 18.92 -12.28
N ARG A 17 2.43 17.84 -12.83
CA ARG A 17 1.68 16.69 -13.34
C ARG A 17 1.00 16.01 -12.17
N ASP A 18 -0.21 15.53 -12.40
CA ASP A 18 -0.92 14.76 -11.39
C ASP A 18 -0.20 13.43 -11.17
N MET A 19 -0.08 13.00 -9.91
CA MET A 19 0.67 11.78 -9.60
C MET A 19 0.04 10.55 -10.25
N GLU A 20 -1.28 10.55 -10.44
CA GLU A 20 -2.03 9.50 -11.13
C GLU A 20 -1.67 9.42 -12.62
N GLU A 21 -1.53 10.57 -13.30
CA GLU A 21 -1.05 10.64 -14.69
C GLU A 21 0.39 10.14 -14.82
N VAL A 22 1.25 10.47 -13.85
CA VAL A 22 2.63 9.95 -13.83
C VAL A 22 2.65 8.44 -13.66
N VAL A 23 1.74 7.87 -12.86
CA VAL A 23 1.61 6.42 -12.69
C VAL A 23 1.17 5.76 -13.99
N SER A 24 0.15 6.28 -14.66
CA SER A 24 -0.29 5.74 -15.95
C SER A 24 0.80 5.80 -17.01
N ASP A 25 1.48 6.94 -17.14
CA ASP A 25 2.62 7.10 -18.05
C ASP A 25 3.73 6.08 -17.77
N THR A 26 4.07 5.90 -16.49
CA THR A 26 5.15 5.00 -16.07
C THR A 26 4.80 3.54 -16.37
N LEU A 27 3.58 3.13 -16.04
CA LEU A 27 3.10 1.77 -16.27
C LEU A 27 2.98 1.47 -17.77
N MET A 28 2.45 2.40 -18.55
CA MET A 28 2.38 2.27 -20.00
C MET A 28 3.78 2.27 -20.64
N LEU A 29 4.74 3.02 -20.11
CA LEU A 29 6.13 3.00 -20.58
C LEU A 29 6.81 1.65 -20.30
N GLU A 30 6.64 1.10 -19.10
CA GLU A 30 7.15 -0.22 -18.75
C GLU A 30 6.53 -1.30 -19.65
N PHE A 31 5.21 -1.23 -19.86
CA PHE A 31 4.51 -2.13 -20.77
C PHE A 31 5.06 -2.10 -22.19
N ASN A 32 5.20 -0.90 -22.78
CA ASN A 32 5.77 -0.75 -24.11
C ASN A 32 7.23 -1.24 -24.18
N TRP A 33 7.99 -1.11 -23.10
CA TRP A 33 9.33 -1.67 -23.01
C TRP A 33 9.30 -3.19 -23.06
N GLN A 34 8.50 -3.83 -22.19
CA GLN A 34 8.37 -5.30 -22.15
C GLN A 34 7.87 -5.87 -23.49
N LEU A 35 6.95 -5.19 -24.16
CA LEU A 35 6.45 -5.58 -25.48
C LEU A 35 7.56 -5.61 -26.54
N LYS A 36 8.39 -4.56 -26.57
CA LYS A 36 9.52 -4.48 -27.50
C LYS A 36 10.60 -5.51 -27.17
N GLU A 37 10.82 -5.77 -25.88
CA GLU A 37 11.76 -6.79 -25.43
C GLU A 37 11.31 -8.19 -25.81
N ALA A 38 10.01 -8.51 -25.64
CA ALA A 38 9.44 -9.77 -26.09
C ALA A 38 9.59 -9.94 -27.62
N GLU A 39 9.33 -8.87 -28.38
CA GLU A 39 9.49 -8.89 -29.83
C GLU A 39 10.97 -9.11 -30.24
N ARG A 40 11.90 -8.53 -29.48
CA ARG A 40 13.33 -8.77 -29.69
C ARG A 40 13.69 -10.22 -29.45
N GLN A 41 13.26 -10.79 -28.32
CA GLN A 41 13.56 -12.17 -27.94
C GLN A 41 12.95 -13.19 -28.93
N GLN A 42 11.72 -12.97 -29.38
CA GLN A 42 11.08 -13.81 -30.39
C GLN A 42 11.90 -13.82 -31.69
N ARG A 43 12.34 -12.65 -32.14
CA ARG A 43 13.18 -12.53 -33.34
C ARG A 43 14.53 -13.21 -33.18
N GLU A 44 15.15 -13.12 -32.00
CA GLU A 44 16.40 -13.83 -31.70
C GLU A 44 16.20 -15.34 -31.81
N ARG A 45 15.12 -15.89 -31.22
CA ARG A 45 14.75 -17.31 -31.34
C ARG A 45 14.52 -17.73 -32.79
N ASP A 46 13.78 -16.94 -33.57
CA ASP A 46 13.49 -17.25 -34.98
C ASP A 46 14.74 -17.21 -35.86
N ASN A 47 15.66 -16.28 -35.58
CA ASN A 47 16.95 -16.20 -36.26
C ASN A 47 17.83 -17.41 -35.95
N GLU A 48 17.90 -17.80 -34.68
CA GLU A 48 18.65 -18.98 -34.25
C GLU A 48 18.08 -20.24 -34.90
N TYR A 49 16.76 -20.41 -34.88
CA TYR A 49 16.09 -21.53 -35.52
C TYR A 49 16.41 -21.62 -37.01
N ARG A 50 16.36 -20.49 -37.74
CA ARG A 50 16.76 -20.44 -39.16
C ARG A 50 18.22 -20.79 -39.36
N ARG A 51 19.12 -20.30 -38.52
CA ARG A 51 20.56 -20.62 -38.57
C ARG A 51 20.82 -22.11 -38.37
N LEU A 52 20.10 -22.75 -37.43
CA LEU A 52 20.18 -24.19 -37.19
C LEU A 52 19.68 -25.00 -38.40
N GLN A 53 18.64 -24.53 -39.08
CA GLN A 53 18.12 -25.17 -40.30
C GLN A 53 19.03 -24.99 -41.52
N SER A 54 19.57 -23.78 -41.73
CA SER A 54 20.39 -23.46 -42.90
C SER A 54 21.87 -23.84 -42.75
N GLY A 55 22.34 -24.04 -41.51
CA GLY A 55 23.75 -24.26 -41.18
C GLY A 55 24.65 -23.03 -41.36
N VAL A 56 24.10 -21.90 -41.79
CA VAL A 56 24.85 -20.67 -42.11
C VAL A 56 24.08 -19.44 -41.62
N ASP A 57 24.81 -18.47 -41.06
CA ASP A 57 24.23 -17.24 -40.55
C ASP A 57 24.15 -16.15 -41.64
N TYR A 58 22.92 -15.91 -42.12
CA TYR A 58 22.59 -14.82 -43.04
C TYR A 58 21.78 -13.71 -42.35
N SER A 59 21.80 -13.62 -41.02
CA SER A 59 21.01 -12.64 -40.27
C SER A 59 21.30 -11.19 -40.68
N TRP A 60 22.55 -10.88 -41.07
CA TRP A 60 22.96 -9.57 -41.57
C TRP A 60 22.41 -9.23 -42.97
N LEU A 61 22.06 -10.24 -43.77
CA LEU A 61 21.35 -10.08 -45.05
C LEU A 61 19.83 -10.03 -44.88
N ALA A 62 19.33 -10.50 -43.74
CA ALA A 62 17.90 -10.51 -43.47
C ALA A 62 17.44 -9.09 -43.17
N ASN A 63 16.54 -8.57 -44.00
CA ASN A 63 15.92 -7.28 -43.76
C ASN A 63 15.06 -7.38 -42.49
N THR A 64 15.30 -6.53 -41.50
CA THR A 64 14.43 -6.48 -40.31
C THR A 64 13.02 -6.10 -40.79
N PRO A 65 11.99 -6.94 -40.54
CA PRO A 65 10.64 -6.61 -40.95
C PRO A 65 10.24 -5.27 -40.34
N ARG A 66 9.70 -4.38 -41.18
CA ARG A 66 9.33 -3.01 -40.81
C ARG A 66 8.09 -2.96 -39.90
N CYS A 67 7.34 -4.05 -39.80
CA CYS A 67 6.20 -4.17 -38.88
C CYS A 67 6.71 -4.55 -37.49
N SER A 68 6.85 -3.56 -36.62
CA SER A 68 6.87 -3.80 -35.18
C SER A 68 5.47 -4.22 -34.74
N PHE A 69 5.38 -5.09 -33.75
CA PHE A 69 4.09 -5.41 -33.17
C PHE A 69 3.51 -4.14 -32.53
N ASN A 70 2.27 -3.81 -32.87
CA ASN A 70 1.57 -2.66 -32.32
C ASN A 70 0.20 -3.11 -31.83
N ILE A 71 -0.12 -2.70 -30.61
CA ILE A 71 -1.38 -2.99 -29.97
C ILE A 71 -2.47 -2.11 -30.58
N SER A 72 -3.70 -2.62 -30.63
CA SER A 72 -4.80 -1.81 -31.15
C SER A 72 -5.02 -0.59 -30.25
N PRO A 73 -5.38 0.58 -30.81
CA PRO A 73 -5.63 1.78 -30.00
C PRO A 73 -6.68 1.56 -28.90
N GLY A 74 -7.69 0.71 -29.15
CA GLY A 74 -8.72 0.36 -28.17
C GLY A 74 -8.18 -0.45 -26.99
N GLU A 75 -7.28 -1.39 -27.24
CA GLU A 75 -6.61 -2.15 -26.17
C GLU A 75 -5.66 -1.26 -25.37
N SER A 76 -4.87 -0.41 -26.04
CA SER A 76 -3.99 0.55 -25.36
C SER A 76 -4.76 1.47 -24.44
N PHE A 77 -5.89 2.01 -24.91
CA PHE A 77 -6.77 2.85 -24.10
C PHE A 77 -7.35 2.09 -22.90
N GLY A 78 -7.79 0.84 -23.12
CA GLY A 78 -8.32 0.01 -22.04
C GLY A 78 -7.27 -0.35 -20.96
N LEU A 79 -5.99 -0.43 -21.33
CA LEU A 79 -4.89 -0.61 -20.38
C LEU A 79 -4.58 0.69 -19.63
N GLU A 80 -4.58 1.82 -20.34
CA GLU A 80 -4.36 3.15 -19.75
C GLU A 80 -5.43 3.46 -18.68
N GLU A 81 -6.70 3.17 -18.98
CA GLU A 81 -7.81 3.34 -18.02
C GLU A 81 -7.59 2.53 -16.73
N LEU A 82 -7.05 1.31 -16.84
CA LEU A 82 -6.71 0.49 -15.67
C LEU A 82 -5.52 1.07 -14.90
N CYS A 83 -4.51 1.59 -15.60
CA CYS A 83 -3.35 2.20 -14.98
C CYS A 83 -3.72 3.43 -14.16
N CYS A 84 -4.66 4.27 -14.64
CA CYS A 84 -5.16 5.43 -13.90
C CYS A 84 -5.86 5.07 -12.58
N ARG A 85 -6.32 3.82 -12.41
CA ARG A 85 -6.95 3.35 -11.16
C ARG A 85 -5.93 2.88 -10.12
N VAL A 86 -4.66 2.73 -10.49
CA VAL A 86 -3.59 2.28 -9.59
C VAL A 86 -3.12 3.45 -8.74
N PRO A 87 -3.18 3.37 -7.39
CA PRO A 87 -2.68 4.45 -6.56
C PRO A 87 -1.16 4.58 -6.64
N PRO A 88 -0.59 5.80 -6.53
CA PRO A 88 0.85 6.03 -6.60
C PRO A 88 1.75 5.10 -5.78
N PRO A 89 1.45 4.75 -4.51
CA PRO A 89 2.31 3.86 -3.73
C PRO A 89 2.38 2.42 -4.27
N TYR A 90 1.42 1.98 -5.09
CA TYR A 90 1.36 0.61 -5.63
C TYR A 90 1.96 0.49 -7.03
N CYS A 91 2.34 1.59 -7.68
CA CYS A 91 2.96 1.58 -9.01
C CYS A 91 4.18 0.63 -9.07
N GLY A 92 5.07 0.70 -8.08
CA GLY A 92 6.24 -0.17 -8.01
C GLY A 92 5.89 -1.65 -7.84
N LEU A 93 4.82 -1.98 -7.12
CA LEU A 93 4.35 -3.36 -6.95
C LEU A 93 3.87 -3.95 -8.28
N VAL A 94 3.09 -3.18 -9.06
CA VAL A 94 2.63 -3.59 -10.39
C VAL A 94 3.81 -3.88 -11.31
N ILE A 95 4.82 -2.99 -11.35
CA ILE A 95 6.02 -3.19 -12.17
C ILE A 95 6.76 -4.47 -11.78
N LEU A 96 6.93 -4.72 -10.47
CA LEU A 96 7.61 -5.92 -9.98
C LEU A 96 6.85 -7.19 -10.37
N LYS A 97 5.55 -7.26 -10.10
CA LYS A 97 4.68 -8.38 -10.45
C LYS A 97 4.67 -8.64 -11.95
N PHE A 98 4.61 -7.58 -12.75
CA PHE A 98 4.62 -7.70 -14.20
C PHE A 98 5.94 -8.27 -14.72
N ARG A 99 7.08 -7.79 -14.22
CA ARG A 99 8.40 -8.34 -14.56
C ARG A 99 8.55 -9.80 -14.14
N GLU A 100 8.08 -10.14 -12.96
CA GLU A 100 8.06 -11.53 -12.47
C GLU A 100 7.22 -12.42 -13.39
N ALA A 101 6.02 -11.96 -13.79
CA ALA A 101 5.16 -12.69 -14.70
C ALA A 101 5.75 -12.84 -16.12
N MET A 102 6.47 -11.83 -16.61
CA MET A 102 7.21 -11.90 -17.88
C MET A 102 8.32 -12.95 -17.82
N GLN A 103 9.06 -13.01 -16.72
CA GLN A 103 10.14 -13.99 -16.52
C GLN A 103 9.62 -15.41 -16.32
N ALA A 104 8.49 -15.57 -15.63
CA ALA A 104 7.93 -16.89 -15.32
C ALA A 104 7.28 -17.54 -16.54
N ASN A 105 6.60 -16.76 -17.39
CA ASN A 105 5.80 -17.29 -18.49
C ASN A 105 6.51 -17.24 -19.86
N GLU A 106 7.53 -16.39 -20.02
CA GLU A 106 8.17 -16.09 -21.32
C GLU A 106 7.15 -15.93 -22.47
N PRO A 107 6.17 -15.01 -22.31
CA PRO A 107 5.02 -14.94 -23.20
C PRO A 107 5.39 -14.55 -24.63
N ASP A 108 4.55 -14.95 -25.58
CA ASP A 108 4.63 -14.42 -26.93
C ASP A 108 4.20 -12.95 -26.95
N VAL A 109 4.61 -12.21 -27.98
CA VAL A 109 4.40 -10.75 -28.09
C VAL A 109 2.91 -10.39 -28.00
N GLN A 110 2.04 -11.26 -28.53
CA GLN A 110 0.59 -11.06 -28.48
C GLN A 110 -0.01 -11.23 -27.08
N GLU A 111 0.64 -12.00 -26.22
CA GLU A 111 0.15 -12.35 -24.89
C GLU A 111 0.55 -11.32 -23.83
N VAL A 112 1.58 -10.50 -24.11
CA VAL A 112 2.09 -9.46 -23.20
C VAL A 112 0.99 -8.50 -22.76
N SER A 113 0.08 -8.10 -23.65
CA SER A 113 -1.05 -7.22 -23.34
C SER A 113 -2.04 -7.87 -22.38
N GLY A 114 -2.35 -9.15 -22.59
CA GLY A 114 -3.21 -9.94 -21.71
C GLY A 114 -2.61 -10.13 -20.32
N LEU A 115 -1.32 -10.44 -20.25
CA LEU A 115 -0.56 -10.56 -19.00
C LEU A 115 -0.49 -9.26 -18.21
N PHE A 116 -0.24 -8.15 -18.91
CA PHE A 116 -0.22 -6.85 -18.25
C PHE A 116 -1.60 -6.50 -17.68
N ARG A 117 -2.67 -6.76 -18.44
CA ARG A 117 -4.05 -6.60 -17.97
C ARG A 117 -4.36 -7.47 -16.74
N SER A 118 -3.93 -8.73 -16.73
CA SER A 118 -4.20 -9.62 -15.60
C SER A 118 -3.49 -9.15 -14.33
N VAL A 119 -2.23 -8.72 -14.43
CA VAL A 119 -1.47 -8.17 -13.28
C VAL A 119 -2.13 -6.88 -12.76
N LEU A 120 -2.59 -5.99 -13.65
CA LEU A 120 -3.31 -4.79 -13.23
C LEU A 120 -4.61 -5.14 -12.48
N LEU A 121 -5.39 -6.10 -12.97
CA LEU A 121 -6.63 -6.50 -12.32
C LEU A 121 -6.38 -7.18 -10.97
N GLU A 122 -5.41 -8.08 -10.91
CA GLU A 122 -5.00 -8.77 -9.68
C GLU A 122 -4.59 -7.77 -8.60
N THR A 123 -3.70 -6.84 -8.94
CA THR A 123 -3.23 -5.82 -7.98
C THR A 123 -4.34 -4.87 -7.53
N LEU A 124 -5.28 -4.52 -8.41
CA LEU A 124 -6.44 -3.71 -8.05
C LEU A 124 -7.42 -4.47 -7.16
N ASP A 125 -7.54 -5.79 -7.31
CA ASP A 125 -8.38 -6.62 -6.45
C ASP A 125 -7.72 -6.85 -5.08
N GLU A 126 -6.42 -7.14 -5.03
CA GLU A 126 -5.63 -7.18 -3.78
C GLU A 126 -5.76 -5.87 -2.98
N LEU A 127 -5.74 -4.73 -3.67
CA LEU A 127 -5.90 -3.41 -3.05
C LEU A 127 -7.29 -3.21 -2.42
N LYS A 128 -8.35 -3.73 -3.05
CA LYS A 128 -9.70 -3.69 -2.47
C LYS A 128 -9.77 -4.54 -1.20
N GLU A 129 -9.22 -5.75 -1.26
CA GLU A 129 -9.15 -6.65 -0.11
C GLU A 129 -8.35 -6.03 1.05
N GLU A 130 -7.20 -5.41 0.76
CA GLU A 130 -6.40 -4.72 1.77
C GLU A 130 -7.17 -3.55 2.40
N GLN A 131 -7.90 -2.77 1.59
CA GLN A 131 -8.73 -1.68 2.09
C GLN A 131 -9.84 -2.19 3.03
N GLU A 132 -10.49 -3.31 2.71
CA GLU A 132 -11.50 -3.92 3.57
C GLU A 132 -10.90 -4.46 4.87
N ALA A 133 -9.75 -5.13 4.80
CA ALA A 133 -9.02 -5.60 5.97
C ALA A 133 -8.60 -4.42 6.87
N GLN A 134 -8.12 -3.32 6.30
CA GLN A 134 -7.80 -2.10 7.03
C GLN A 134 -9.05 -1.49 7.69
N ARG A 135 -10.19 -1.44 7.00
CA ARG A 135 -11.46 -0.97 7.59
C ARG A 135 -11.89 -1.81 8.79
N LEU A 136 -11.77 -3.14 8.72
CA LEU A 136 -12.10 -4.04 9.82
C LEU A 136 -11.12 -3.86 11.00
N SER A 137 -9.83 -3.77 10.70
CA SER A 137 -8.78 -3.51 11.70
C SER A 137 -9.01 -2.18 12.43
N ASN A 138 -9.35 -1.13 11.70
CA ASN A 138 -9.64 0.18 12.27
C ASN A 138 -10.86 0.16 13.18
N GLN A 139 -11.93 -0.58 12.83
CA GLN A 139 -13.09 -0.77 13.71
C GLN A 139 -12.73 -1.45 15.03
N TRP A 140 -11.81 -2.41 15.00
CA TRP A 140 -11.32 -3.11 16.19
C TRP A 140 -10.37 -2.25 17.03
N ASN A 141 -9.48 -1.48 16.40
CA ASN A 141 -8.55 -0.59 17.08
C ASN A 141 -9.21 0.68 17.64
N ASN A 142 -10.23 1.22 16.97
CA ASN A 142 -10.92 2.43 17.43
C ASN A 142 -11.61 2.22 18.79
N LYS A 143 -12.13 1.00 19.04
CA LYS A 143 -12.66 0.61 20.36
C LYS A 143 -11.61 0.66 21.48
N ARG A 144 -10.33 0.42 21.18
CA ARG A 144 -9.21 0.54 22.13
C ARG A 144 -8.68 1.98 22.25
N ALA A 145 -8.70 2.75 21.16
CA ALA A 145 -8.25 4.15 21.16
C ALA A 145 -9.19 5.08 21.95
N VAL A 146 -10.51 4.86 21.89
CA VAL A 146 -11.49 5.61 22.72
C VAL A 146 -11.27 5.38 24.22
N SER A 147 -10.81 4.19 24.61
CA SER A 147 -10.42 3.92 26.00
C SER A 147 -9.16 4.69 26.42
N MET A 148 -8.24 4.98 25.48
CA MET A 148 -6.97 5.69 25.73
C MET A 148 -7.05 7.22 25.58
N SER A 149 -8.04 7.75 24.86
CA SER A 149 -8.23 9.21 24.74
C SER A 149 -8.90 9.84 25.96
N LEU A 150 -9.59 9.04 26.79
CA LEU A 150 -10.19 9.49 28.07
C LEU A 150 -9.21 9.51 29.25
N MET A 151 -7.99 8.96 29.09
CA MET A 151 -6.99 8.90 30.18
C MET A 151 -5.97 10.05 30.16
N ASN A 152 -6.02 10.93 29.14
CA ASN A 152 -5.19 12.12 29.09
C ASN A 152 -6.07 13.38 29.23
N PHE A 153 -5.68 14.27 30.14
CA PHE A 153 -6.24 15.61 30.40
C PHE A 153 -7.28 15.81 31.53
N ARG A 154 -7.05 15.25 32.73
CA ARG A 154 -7.29 16.01 33.99
C ARG A 154 -6.32 15.59 35.10
N SER A 155 -5.03 15.88 34.95
CA SER A 155 -4.05 15.75 36.04
C SER A 155 -3.51 17.11 36.50
N ARG A 156 -4.37 17.93 37.13
CA ARG A 156 -3.94 19.01 38.05
C ARG A 156 -4.95 19.25 39.17
N ILE A 157 -5.41 18.18 39.83
CA ILE A 157 -5.96 18.33 41.18
C ILE A 157 -4.77 18.14 42.14
N LYS A 158 -4.25 19.26 42.67
CA LYS A 158 -3.31 19.24 43.80
C LYS A 158 -4.11 18.80 45.04
N ILE A 159 -4.11 17.50 45.33
CA ILE A 159 -4.55 17.01 46.62
C ILE A 159 -3.41 17.30 47.60
N ASN A 160 -3.66 18.18 48.58
CA ASN A 160 -2.70 18.47 49.65
C ASN A 160 -3.00 17.53 50.82
N PRO A 161 -2.19 16.47 51.07
CA PRO A 161 -2.55 15.42 52.02
C PRO A 161 -2.47 15.83 53.51
N PHE A 162 -2.07 17.06 53.84
CA PHE A 162 -1.96 17.55 55.23
C PHE A 162 -2.52 18.97 55.45
N GLY A 163 -3.30 19.51 54.51
CA GLY A 163 -3.70 20.93 54.53
C GLY A 163 -5.18 21.19 54.80
N SER A 164 -5.74 20.69 55.90
CA SER A 164 -7.03 21.19 56.40
C SER A 164 -7.14 21.07 57.92
N THR A 165 -6.19 21.66 58.62
CA THR A 165 -6.44 22.20 59.96
C THR A 165 -5.64 23.49 60.03
N VAL A 166 -6.28 24.61 60.36
CA VAL A 166 -5.73 25.93 60.76
C VAL A 166 -6.31 27.05 59.91
N GLY A 167 -7.21 27.82 60.53
CA GLY A 167 -7.80 29.06 60.03
C GLY A 167 -9.20 28.84 59.45
N LEU A 168 -10.30 29.30 60.01
CA LEU A 168 -10.48 30.48 60.85
C LEU A 168 -11.65 30.25 61.82
N THR A 169 -11.34 30.37 63.10
CA THR A 169 -12.30 30.73 64.13
C THR A 169 -12.79 32.16 63.89
N SER A 170 -14.06 32.39 64.19
CA SER A 170 -14.69 33.68 64.49
C SER A 170 -14.58 34.80 63.44
N SER A 171 -15.61 34.93 62.62
CA SER A 171 -16.39 36.16 62.61
C SER A 171 -17.82 35.86 62.18
N VAL A 172 -18.72 36.03 63.14
CA VAL A 172 -20.17 36.17 62.94
C VAL A 172 -20.46 37.19 61.84
N ALA A 173 -21.14 36.76 60.77
CA ALA A 173 -22.12 37.55 60.04
C ALA A 173 -22.76 36.68 58.94
N ASP A 174 -24.06 36.46 59.10
CA ASP A 174 -25.08 36.27 58.06
C ASP A 174 -24.81 35.39 56.84
N GLY A 175 -25.60 34.31 56.79
CA GLY A 175 -26.51 34.13 55.67
C GLY A 175 -25.96 33.39 54.45
N THR A 176 -26.62 32.25 54.18
CA THR A 176 -26.79 31.66 52.84
C THR A 176 -25.76 30.59 52.44
N GLY A 177 -26.07 29.36 52.86
CA GLY A 177 -26.23 28.21 51.97
C GLY A 177 -25.00 27.66 51.25
N LEU A 178 -24.51 26.51 51.71
CA LEU A 178 -23.98 25.51 50.78
C LEU A 178 -24.30 24.10 51.29
N SER A 179 -25.08 23.42 50.47
CA SER A 179 -25.64 22.08 50.63
C SER A 179 -24.62 20.97 50.86
N ASP A 180 -25.02 20.01 51.70
CA ASP A 180 -24.47 18.66 51.88
C ASP A 180 -23.86 18.05 50.60
N LEU A 181 -22.54 17.87 50.59
CA LEU A 181 -21.90 16.91 49.69
C LEU A 181 -21.85 15.54 50.37
N LYS A 182 -22.81 14.68 50.02
CA LYS A 182 -22.77 13.25 50.36
C LYS A 182 -21.66 12.57 49.56
N THR A 183 -20.57 12.18 50.23
CA THR A 183 -19.51 11.34 49.67
C THR A 183 -19.97 9.89 49.60
N VAL A 184 -20.21 9.37 48.39
CA VAL A 184 -20.34 7.93 48.15
C VAL A 184 -18.94 7.34 48.14
N SER A 185 -18.44 6.96 49.32
CA SER A 185 -17.21 6.21 49.47
C SER A 185 -17.38 5.17 50.57
N GLU A 186 -18.28 4.22 50.32
CA GLU A 186 -18.44 3.04 51.16
C GLU A 186 -19.05 1.91 50.31
N ASP A 187 -18.31 1.43 49.30
CA ASP A 187 -18.42 0.04 48.82
C ASP A 187 -17.36 -0.27 47.74
N VAL A 188 -16.13 -0.55 48.17
CA VAL A 188 -15.16 -1.34 47.36
C VAL A 188 -14.42 -2.30 48.30
N GLU A 189 -15.16 -3.19 48.94
CA GLU A 189 -14.59 -4.45 49.44
C GLU A 189 -15.35 -5.65 48.85
N ARG A 190 -15.30 -5.79 47.51
CA ARG A 190 -15.45 -7.08 46.80
C ARG A 190 -15.20 -6.91 45.30
N ALA A 191 -13.94 -6.88 44.90
CA ALA A 191 -13.55 -7.29 43.55
C ALA A 191 -12.02 -7.52 43.47
N GLN A 192 -11.55 -8.64 44.00
CA GLN A 192 -10.26 -9.18 43.55
C GLN A 192 -10.40 -9.55 42.06
N ARG A 193 -9.93 -8.68 41.17
CA ARG A 193 -9.77 -9.00 39.75
C ARG A 193 -8.45 -9.76 39.58
N THR A 194 -8.50 -11.08 39.72
CA THR A 194 -7.48 -11.99 39.20
C THR A 194 -7.60 -12.02 37.68
N TRP A 195 -6.63 -11.43 36.99
CA TRP A 195 -6.39 -11.74 35.58
C TRP A 195 -5.74 -13.11 35.52
N SER A 196 -6.48 -14.14 35.10
CA SER A 196 -5.89 -15.46 34.82
C SER A 196 -5.06 -15.38 33.54
N MET A 197 -3.77 -15.74 33.63
CA MET A 197 -2.94 -16.01 32.45
C MET A 197 -3.52 -17.21 31.67
N PRO A 198 -3.51 -17.19 30.32
CA PRO A 198 -3.86 -18.36 29.53
C PRO A 198 -2.75 -19.41 29.59
N ASP A 199 -3.10 -20.63 29.98
CA ASP A 199 -2.21 -21.80 29.98
C ASP A 199 -1.95 -22.28 28.54
N PHE A 200 -0.73 -22.12 28.05
CA PHE A 200 -0.25 -22.83 26.88
C PHE A 200 0.14 -24.26 27.27
N ARG A 201 -0.76 -25.23 27.08
CA ARG A 201 -0.36 -26.65 27.07
C ARG A 201 0.34 -26.99 25.76
N TYR A 202 1.65 -27.11 25.82
CA TYR A 202 2.42 -27.78 24.78
C TYR A 202 2.11 -29.29 24.84
N LYS A 203 1.30 -29.81 23.92
CA LYS A 203 1.22 -31.27 23.70
C LYS A 203 2.37 -31.68 22.79
N GLY A 204 3.55 -31.86 23.39
CA GLY A 204 4.54 -32.78 22.84
C GLY A 204 4.09 -34.20 23.16
N SER A 205 3.69 -34.97 22.15
CA SER A 205 3.69 -36.43 22.25
C SER A 205 4.45 -36.96 21.05
N SER A 206 5.67 -37.38 21.35
CA SER A 206 6.52 -38.26 20.59
C SER A 206 5.75 -39.34 19.84
N SER A 207 5.93 -39.40 18.52
CA SER A 207 5.70 -40.61 17.74
C SER A 207 6.93 -41.50 17.90
N SER A 208 6.74 -42.68 18.47
CA SER A 208 7.78 -43.72 18.56
C SER A 208 7.14 -45.09 18.34
N LYS A 209 7.85 -45.91 17.55
CA LYS A 209 7.59 -47.29 17.05
C LYS A 209 6.85 -47.29 15.71
N VAL A 210 7.40 -47.70 14.55
CA VAL A 210 8.48 -48.66 14.20
C VAL A 210 8.34 -49.99 14.92
N VAL A 211 7.46 -50.84 14.39
CA VAL A 211 7.70 -52.24 14.00
C VAL A 211 6.87 -52.51 12.76
#